data_AF-A0A963H1N6-F1
#
_entry.id   AF-A0A963H1N6-F1
#
_cell.length_a   1.000
_cell.length_b   1.000
_cell.length_c   1.000
_cell.angle_alpha   90.00
_cell.angle_beta   90.00
_cell.angle_gamma   90.00
#
_symmetry.space_group_name_H-M   'P 1'
#
loop_
_entity.id
_entity.type
_entity.pdbx_description
1 polymer ?
#
loop_
_entity_poly.entity_id
_entity_poly.type
_entity_poly.pdbx_seq_one_letter_code
_entity_poly.pdbx_strand_id
1 'polypeptide(L)'
;MFSEPTLLAAHEGKSGPFVLWLEKLGLGEFLKKHPLRQLVEWGWIVPQYRIIFPKQFFDNYKHYPYIYGETPTELKNYDVLWDHFWKLDDESTPLWYLDPISHPDEETNQLLRNNIYKAGKNDLPESFEHARGRTITPYADYFYRWQGYALVDVIRWADNIETILSTPDVIKKAEGILRIAQFITSERLNNPESILTTPNRWGGLASPMTWLDHFRSFRSVCMSDHRKNDDEKHNTYRKGAKLLAQYFEITPESLADFIKNKLLVLAQEWIRLNEKFEKRSVWTKRAWPYLQIDIQLAISWLMILTNEPFEKYVADWRPLFMGSRNWATLNEALPYEFIKHQEEFILLVPEYLESFNKICNDQTKFDKKSLPEIVYRLNKINYPFTGFMAAFYELHEHLRYKNFDKYGLDFREVRPLDYYALLAIHAEGCLRRKLDLLGLLDGIKEEKQTLFKYIQILAKNQQISEKVIGYFNGNNDLTKLYTNRIDPIGQIQSLKTNLSQFEHMLTQAFLCCVLARNYFAHHDFLNNELIRSEKSGFLIKGILITILVLLK
;
A
#
# COMPACT_ATOMS: atom_id res chain seq x y z
N MET A 1 -2.36 -6.19 -22.83
CA MET A 1 -3.15 -6.54 -21.64
C MET A 1 -4.34 -5.62 -21.66
N PHE A 2 -5.56 -6.13 -21.87
CA PHE A 2 -6.76 -5.28 -21.96
C PHE A 2 -7.12 -4.75 -20.57
N SER A 3 -7.50 -3.48 -20.50
CA SER A 3 -7.98 -2.77 -19.31
C SER A 3 -9.27 -3.40 -18.79
N GLU A 4 -9.40 -3.53 -17.48
CA GLU A 4 -10.61 -4.09 -16.90
C GLU A 4 -11.75 -3.03 -16.90
N PRO A 5 -12.98 -3.39 -17.29
CA PRO A 5 -14.10 -2.46 -17.39
C PRO A 5 -14.63 -2.00 -16.01
N THR A 6 -15.41 -0.90 -16.01
CA THR A 6 -16.03 -0.36 -14.79
C THR A 6 -17.07 -1.31 -14.21
N LEU A 7 -17.95 -1.83 -15.07
CA LEU A 7 -18.93 -2.84 -14.71
C LEU A 7 -18.39 -4.22 -15.06
N LEU A 8 -18.44 -5.12 -14.09
CA LEU A 8 -18.04 -6.50 -14.28
C LEU A 8 -19.26 -7.36 -14.60
N ALA A 9 -19.23 -8.03 -15.75
CA ALA A 9 -20.29 -8.92 -16.16
C ALA A 9 -20.19 -10.31 -15.48
N ALA A 10 -21.34 -10.90 -15.21
CA ALA A 10 -21.52 -12.30 -14.87
C ALA A 10 -22.48 -12.95 -15.88
N HIS A 11 -21.94 -13.75 -16.79
CA HIS A 11 -22.69 -14.42 -17.84
C HIS A 11 -23.40 -15.63 -17.25
N GLU A 12 -24.72 -15.70 -17.45
CA GLU A 12 -25.58 -16.79 -16.99
C GLU A 12 -25.46 -17.09 -15.48
N GLY A 13 -24.98 -16.14 -14.68
CA GLY A 13 -24.66 -16.31 -13.26
C GLY A 13 -23.58 -17.37 -12.96
N LYS A 14 -22.76 -17.75 -13.95
CA LYS A 14 -21.79 -18.86 -13.84
C LYS A 14 -20.36 -18.46 -14.17
N SER A 15 -20.14 -17.52 -15.08
CA SER A 15 -18.81 -17.14 -15.57
C SER A 15 -18.72 -15.63 -15.81
N GLY A 16 -17.53 -15.15 -16.17
CA GLY A 16 -17.30 -13.74 -16.52
C GLY A 16 -16.43 -12.98 -15.52
N PRO A 17 -16.08 -11.71 -15.83
CA PRO A 17 -15.16 -10.91 -15.03
C PRO A 17 -15.58 -10.77 -13.56
N PHE A 18 -16.88 -10.71 -13.26
CA PHE A 18 -17.33 -10.57 -11.87
C PHE A 18 -17.14 -11.86 -11.06
N VAL A 19 -17.40 -13.03 -11.66
CA VAL A 19 -17.16 -14.32 -11.00
C VAL A 19 -15.67 -14.50 -10.70
N LEU A 20 -14.81 -14.18 -11.68
CA LEU A 20 -13.34 -14.19 -11.48
C LEU A 20 -12.90 -13.22 -10.38
N TRP A 21 -13.56 -12.06 -10.26
CA TRP A 21 -13.31 -11.12 -9.19
C TRP A 21 -13.67 -11.71 -7.81
N LEU A 22 -14.82 -12.37 -7.67
CA LEU A 22 -15.19 -13.06 -6.43
C LEU A 22 -14.21 -14.20 -6.08
N GLU A 23 -13.73 -14.93 -7.09
CA GLU A 23 -12.68 -15.95 -6.90
C GLU A 23 -11.38 -15.34 -6.38
N LYS A 24 -10.93 -14.21 -6.94
CA LYS A 24 -9.77 -13.44 -6.44
C LYS A 24 -9.95 -13.01 -4.98
N LEU A 25 -11.16 -12.65 -4.57
CA LEU A 25 -11.49 -12.36 -3.16
C LEU A 25 -11.49 -13.61 -2.26
N GLY A 26 -11.24 -14.79 -2.82
CA GLY A 26 -11.14 -16.04 -2.08
C GLY A 26 -12.45 -16.81 -1.95
N LEU A 27 -13.48 -16.46 -2.73
CA LEU A 27 -14.81 -17.05 -2.66
C LEU A 27 -15.02 -18.24 -3.61
N GLY A 28 -13.99 -18.73 -4.31
CA GLY A 28 -14.15 -19.78 -5.33
C GLY A 28 -14.80 -21.08 -4.79
N GLU A 29 -14.34 -21.61 -3.66
CA GLU A 29 -14.96 -22.78 -3.03
C GLU A 29 -16.38 -22.50 -2.49
N PHE A 30 -16.63 -21.27 -2.07
CA PHE A 30 -17.95 -20.84 -1.64
C PHE A 30 -18.93 -20.82 -2.83
N LEU A 31 -18.50 -20.29 -3.98
CA LEU A 31 -19.29 -20.23 -5.21
C LEU A 31 -19.61 -21.60 -5.81
N LYS A 32 -18.76 -22.62 -5.58
CA LYS A 32 -19.07 -24.01 -5.95
C LYS A 32 -20.27 -24.58 -5.18
N LYS A 33 -20.44 -24.17 -3.93
CA LYS A 33 -21.54 -24.62 -3.05
C LYS A 33 -22.77 -23.72 -3.17
N HIS A 34 -22.55 -22.43 -3.37
CA HIS A 34 -23.56 -21.39 -3.45
C HIS A 34 -23.32 -20.56 -4.71
N PRO A 35 -23.83 -21.01 -5.88
CA PRO A 35 -23.63 -20.30 -7.14
C PRO A 35 -24.12 -18.86 -7.08
N LEU A 36 -23.51 -17.95 -7.86
CA LEU A 36 -23.83 -16.51 -7.83
C LEU A 36 -25.33 -16.24 -8.01
N ARG A 37 -26.00 -16.99 -8.88
CA ARG A 37 -27.45 -16.92 -9.06
C ARG A 37 -28.21 -17.09 -7.73
N GLN A 38 -27.82 -18.06 -6.91
CA GLN A 38 -28.44 -18.30 -5.60
C GLN A 38 -28.19 -17.13 -4.65
N LEU A 39 -27.00 -16.51 -4.69
CA LEU A 39 -26.69 -15.33 -3.87
C LEU A 39 -27.52 -14.11 -4.27
N VAL A 40 -27.83 -13.96 -5.57
CA VAL A 40 -28.74 -12.93 -6.07
C VAL A 40 -30.18 -13.22 -5.63
N GLU A 41 -30.63 -14.46 -5.71
CA GLU A 41 -31.96 -14.89 -5.24
C GLU A 41 -32.14 -14.65 -3.73
N TRP A 42 -31.08 -14.84 -2.94
CA TRP A 42 -31.05 -14.52 -1.52
C TRP A 42 -30.92 -13.02 -1.21
N GLY A 43 -30.71 -12.16 -2.21
CA GLY A 43 -30.48 -10.73 -1.99
C GLY A 43 -29.15 -10.39 -1.31
N TRP A 44 -28.24 -11.37 -1.16
CA TRP A 44 -26.90 -11.16 -0.58
C TRP A 44 -25.99 -10.35 -1.49
N ILE A 45 -26.34 -10.29 -2.77
CA ILE A 45 -25.75 -9.40 -3.75
C ILE A 45 -26.83 -9.01 -4.78
N VAL A 46 -26.83 -7.76 -5.22
CA VAL A 46 -27.87 -7.23 -6.10
C VAL A 46 -27.22 -6.67 -7.37
N PRO A 47 -27.46 -7.25 -8.57
CA PRO A 47 -26.93 -6.69 -9.81
C PRO A 47 -27.31 -5.22 -9.96
N GLN A 48 -26.44 -4.40 -10.55
CA GLN A 48 -26.82 -3.05 -10.95
C GLN A 48 -27.74 -3.09 -12.18
N TYR A 49 -27.41 -3.96 -13.13
CA TYR A 49 -28.16 -4.16 -14.37
C TYR A 49 -28.29 -5.65 -14.67
N ARG A 50 -29.39 -6.04 -15.32
CA ARG A 50 -29.57 -7.37 -15.89
C ARG A 50 -30.01 -7.23 -17.34
N ILE A 51 -29.13 -7.57 -18.28
CA ILE A 51 -29.44 -7.53 -19.71
C ILE A 51 -29.91 -8.91 -20.14
N ILE A 52 -31.10 -8.98 -20.74
CA ILE A 52 -31.58 -10.17 -21.44
C ILE A 52 -31.21 -10.01 -22.91
N PHE A 53 -30.45 -10.96 -23.42
CA PHE A 53 -29.96 -10.95 -24.79
C PHE A 53 -30.98 -11.63 -25.71
N PRO A 54 -31.28 -11.09 -26.90
CA PRO A 54 -32.19 -11.72 -27.82
C PRO A 54 -31.61 -13.06 -28.32
N LYS A 55 -32.45 -14.08 -28.50
CA LYS A 55 -32.00 -15.39 -29.04
C LYS A 55 -31.18 -15.26 -30.32
N GLN A 56 -31.58 -14.34 -31.20
CA GLN A 56 -30.89 -14.01 -32.45
C GLN A 56 -29.42 -13.62 -32.24
N PHE A 57 -29.05 -13.02 -31.10
CA PHE A 57 -27.65 -12.73 -30.76
C PHE A 57 -26.80 -14.00 -30.75
N PHE A 58 -27.27 -15.04 -30.07
CA PHE A 58 -26.55 -16.32 -29.99
C PHE A 58 -26.63 -17.10 -31.30
N ASP A 59 -27.80 -17.12 -31.95
CA ASP A 59 -27.97 -17.83 -33.23
C ASP A 59 -27.04 -17.25 -34.33
N ASN A 60 -26.79 -15.95 -34.31
CA ASN A 60 -25.86 -15.27 -35.23
C ASN A 60 -24.39 -15.41 -34.82
N TYR A 61 -24.12 -15.76 -33.56
CA TYR A 61 -22.77 -15.97 -33.06
C TYR A 61 -22.24 -17.34 -33.48
N LYS A 62 -21.83 -17.43 -34.75
CA LYS A 62 -21.42 -18.67 -35.43
C LYS A 62 -20.47 -19.52 -34.61
N HIS A 63 -19.54 -18.93 -33.87
CA HIS A 63 -18.51 -19.64 -33.11
C HIS A 63 -18.72 -19.69 -31.59
N TYR A 64 -19.88 -19.27 -31.07
CA TYR A 64 -20.16 -19.24 -29.63
C TYR A 64 -19.71 -20.53 -28.91
N PRO A 65 -18.97 -20.43 -27.78
CA PRO A 65 -18.58 -19.21 -27.06
C PRO A 65 -17.22 -18.63 -27.49
N TYR A 66 -16.64 -19.08 -28.60
CA TYR A 66 -15.33 -18.61 -29.06
C TYR A 66 -15.44 -17.27 -29.81
N ILE A 67 -14.53 -16.35 -29.49
CA ILE A 67 -14.47 -14.95 -29.95
C ILE A 67 -14.00 -14.85 -31.40
N TYR A 68 -14.77 -15.35 -32.36
CA TYR A 68 -14.52 -15.07 -33.78
C TYR A 68 -15.85 -15.05 -34.53
N GLY A 69 -16.35 -13.87 -34.90
CA GLY A 69 -17.53 -13.73 -35.74
C GLY A 69 -17.89 -12.27 -36.00
N GLU A 70 -18.44 -11.99 -37.18
CA GLU A 70 -19.06 -10.70 -37.47
C GLU A 70 -20.46 -10.66 -36.85
N THR A 71 -20.67 -9.79 -35.87
CA THR A 71 -21.99 -9.54 -35.28
C THR A 71 -22.79 -8.62 -36.20
N PRO A 72 -24.07 -8.91 -36.51
CA PRO A 72 -24.92 -8.00 -37.29
C PRO A 72 -24.99 -6.61 -36.65
N THR A 73 -25.05 -5.55 -37.48
CA THR A 73 -25.06 -4.15 -37.01
C THR A 73 -26.16 -3.89 -35.98
N GLU A 74 -27.34 -4.49 -36.16
CA GLU A 74 -28.50 -4.37 -35.27
C GLU A 74 -28.27 -4.95 -33.86
N LEU A 75 -27.25 -5.80 -33.70
CA LEU A 75 -26.91 -6.47 -32.45
C LEU A 75 -25.56 -6.00 -31.88
N LYS A 76 -24.94 -5.00 -32.50
CA LYS A 76 -23.61 -4.50 -32.12
C LYS A 76 -23.56 -3.97 -30.67
N ASN A 77 -24.65 -3.36 -30.19
CA ASN A 77 -24.74 -2.90 -28.81
C ASN A 77 -24.72 -4.06 -27.79
N TYR A 78 -25.32 -5.21 -28.14
CA TYR A 78 -25.27 -6.41 -27.31
C TYR A 78 -23.87 -7.04 -27.33
N ASP A 79 -23.18 -6.98 -28.46
CA ASP A 79 -21.79 -7.45 -28.58
C ASP A 79 -20.86 -6.69 -27.63
N VAL A 80 -20.95 -5.36 -27.65
CA VAL A 80 -20.21 -4.47 -26.75
C VAL A 80 -20.51 -4.82 -25.29
N LEU A 81 -21.76 -5.06 -24.93
CA LEU A 81 -22.13 -5.40 -23.56
C LEU A 81 -21.65 -6.80 -23.14
N TRP A 82 -21.59 -7.77 -24.06
CA TRP A 82 -21.20 -9.15 -23.77
C TRP A 82 -19.69 -9.34 -23.58
N ASP A 83 -18.86 -8.60 -24.33
CA ASP A 83 -17.39 -8.68 -24.25
C ASP A 83 -16.76 -7.27 -24.18
N HIS A 84 -17.24 -6.47 -23.22
CA HIS A 84 -16.82 -5.08 -23.09
C HIS A 84 -15.35 -4.93 -22.69
N PHE A 85 -14.62 -4.13 -23.45
CA PHE A 85 -13.31 -3.60 -23.08
C PHE A 85 -13.25 -2.11 -23.38
N TRP A 86 -12.58 -1.35 -22.51
CA TRP A 86 -12.42 0.09 -22.71
C TRP A 86 -11.06 0.42 -23.28
N LYS A 87 -11.02 0.98 -24.48
CA LYS A 87 -9.81 1.56 -25.06
C LYS A 87 -9.93 3.08 -25.12
N LEU A 88 -8.87 3.78 -24.73
CA LEU A 88 -8.78 5.23 -24.93
C LEU A 88 -8.29 5.47 -26.36
N ASP A 89 -9.13 6.01 -27.24
CA ASP A 89 -8.74 6.25 -28.63
C ASP A 89 -8.17 7.67 -28.83
N ASP A 90 -8.89 8.71 -28.42
CA ASP A 90 -8.51 10.12 -28.55
C ASP A 90 -9.10 11.02 -27.43
N GLU A 91 -8.30 11.95 -26.90
CA GLU A 91 -8.72 12.96 -25.92
C GLU A 91 -9.58 14.09 -26.51
N SER A 92 -9.68 14.19 -27.83
CA SER A 92 -10.59 15.15 -28.50
C SER A 92 -12.06 14.73 -28.39
N THR A 93 -12.33 13.46 -28.12
CA THR A 93 -13.69 12.94 -27.99
C THR A 93 -14.35 13.46 -26.71
N PRO A 94 -15.63 13.86 -26.75
CA PRO A 94 -16.37 14.20 -25.53
C PRO A 94 -16.32 13.04 -24.54
N LEU A 95 -16.19 13.36 -23.25
CA LEU A 95 -16.22 12.36 -22.17
C LEU A 95 -15.20 11.21 -22.32
N TRP A 96 -14.08 11.42 -23.01
CA TRP A 96 -13.01 10.41 -23.19
C TRP A 96 -12.48 9.79 -21.87
N TYR A 97 -12.71 10.47 -20.75
CA TYR A 97 -12.35 10.07 -19.40
C TYR A 97 -13.39 9.18 -18.71
N LEU A 98 -14.52 8.91 -19.36
CA LEU A 98 -15.55 7.97 -18.94
C LEU A 98 -15.50 6.69 -19.77
N ASP A 99 -15.84 5.59 -19.13
CA ASP A 99 -16.04 4.30 -19.78
C ASP A 99 -17.15 4.41 -20.84
N PRO A 100 -16.95 3.98 -22.11
CA PRO A 100 -17.94 4.13 -23.18
C PRO A 100 -19.35 3.64 -22.82
N ILE A 101 -19.47 2.52 -22.09
CA ILE A 101 -20.79 2.01 -21.65
C ILE A 101 -21.48 2.91 -20.60
N SER A 102 -20.75 3.90 -20.06
CA SER A 102 -21.22 4.90 -19.11
C SER A 102 -21.51 6.26 -19.75
N HIS A 103 -21.25 6.44 -21.06
CA HIS A 103 -21.54 7.69 -21.76
C HIS A 103 -23.05 7.86 -21.91
N PRO A 104 -23.64 9.01 -21.51
CA PRO A 104 -25.09 9.19 -21.49
C PRO A 104 -25.73 9.15 -22.88
N ASP A 105 -24.99 9.53 -23.91
CA ASP A 105 -25.48 9.62 -25.29
C ASP A 105 -25.32 8.30 -26.08
N GLU A 106 -24.60 7.31 -25.52
CA GLU A 106 -24.38 6.01 -26.15
C GLU A 106 -25.60 5.10 -25.99
N GLU A 107 -25.99 4.42 -27.08
CA GLU A 107 -27.13 3.49 -27.09
C GLU A 107 -26.95 2.33 -26.11
N THR A 108 -25.69 1.91 -25.87
CA THR A 108 -25.35 0.87 -24.88
C THR A 108 -25.67 1.30 -23.46
N ASN A 109 -25.42 2.57 -23.10
CA ASN A 109 -25.79 3.10 -21.79
C ASN A 109 -27.32 3.21 -21.63
N GLN A 110 -28.01 3.62 -22.69
CA GLN A 110 -29.48 3.65 -22.70
C GLN A 110 -30.06 2.25 -22.49
N LEU A 111 -29.49 1.24 -23.15
CA LEU A 111 -29.88 -0.16 -22.97
C LEU A 111 -29.65 -0.64 -21.53
N LEU A 112 -28.51 -0.32 -20.91
CA LEU A 112 -28.26 -0.60 -19.49
C LEU A 112 -29.29 0.09 -18.59
N ARG A 113 -29.54 1.40 -18.76
CA ARG A 113 -30.49 2.17 -17.94
C ARG A 113 -31.92 1.63 -18.04
N ASN A 114 -32.33 1.18 -19.22
CA ASN A 114 -33.65 0.56 -19.40
C ASN A 114 -33.79 -0.79 -18.69
N ASN A 115 -32.65 -1.43 -18.38
CA ASN A 115 -32.54 -2.76 -17.77
C ASN A 115 -31.95 -2.71 -16.35
N ILE A 116 -32.18 -1.61 -15.62
CA ILE A 116 -31.85 -1.52 -14.18
C ILE A 116 -32.51 -2.69 -13.46
N TYR A 117 -31.72 -3.38 -12.64
CA TYR A 117 -32.22 -4.54 -11.91
C TYR A 117 -33.29 -4.12 -10.88
N LYS A 118 -34.42 -4.82 -10.91
CA LYS A 118 -35.50 -4.67 -9.92
C LYS A 118 -35.88 -6.06 -9.40
N ALA A 119 -35.69 -6.27 -8.10
CA ALA A 119 -36.04 -7.53 -7.44
C ALA A 119 -37.50 -7.90 -7.74
N GLY A 120 -37.72 -9.13 -8.22
CA GLY A 120 -39.04 -9.66 -8.57
C GLY A 120 -39.67 -9.15 -9.87
N LYS A 121 -38.99 -8.30 -10.65
CA LYS A 121 -39.45 -7.84 -11.98
C LYS A 121 -38.64 -8.38 -13.16
N ASN A 122 -37.41 -8.81 -12.91
CA ASN A 122 -36.51 -9.31 -13.95
C ASN A 122 -36.33 -10.83 -13.78
N ASP A 123 -37.42 -11.56 -14.04
CA ASP A 123 -37.39 -13.02 -14.09
C ASP A 123 -36.32 -13.50 -15.07
N LEU A 124 -35.73 -14.65 -14.76
CA LEU A 124 -34.70 -15.22 -15.61
C LEU A 124 -35.32 -15.63 -16.95
N PRO A 125 -34.68 -15.31 -18.09
CA PRO A 125 -35.19 -15.72 -19.37
C PRO A 125 -35.18 -17.24 -19.49
N GLU A 126 -36.14 -17.79 -20.24
CA GLU A 126 -36.16 -19.22 -20.54
C GLU A 126 -34.87 -19.63 -21.26
N SER A 127 -34.30 -20.76 -20.83
CA SER A 127 -33.15 -21.33 -21.49
C SER A 127 -33.56 -21.97 -22.82
N PHE A 128 -32.69 -21.92 -23.83
CA PHE A 128 -32.93 -22.57 -25.12
C PHE A 128 -31.72 -23.40 -25.57
N GLU A 129 -31.97 -24.38 -26.42
CA GLU A 129 -30.93 -25.17 -27.08
C GLU A 129 -30.37 -24.41 -28.28
N HIS A 130 -29.08 -24.09 -28.23
CA HIS A 130 -28.34 -23.52 -29.34
C HIS A 130 -28.07 -24.60 -30.40
N ALA A 131 -27.91 -24.21 -31.67
CA ALA A 131 -27.68 -25.11 -32.81
C ALA A 131 -26.47 -26.06 -32.65
N ARG A 132 -25.58 -25.79 -31.69
CA ARG A 132 -24.41 -26.61 -31.34
C ARG A 132 -24.63 -27.56 -30.15
N GLY A 133 -25.88 -27.76 -29.71
CA GLY A 133 -26.22 -28.67 -28.61
C GLY A 133 -25.84 -28.16 -27.23
N ARG A 134 -25.86 -26.83 -27.03
CA ARG A 134 -25.63 -26.20 -25.72
C ARG A 134 -26.89 -25.48 -25.27
N THR A 135 -27.30 -25.72 -24.04
CA THR A 135 -28.34 -24.95 -23.37
C THR A 135 -27.80 -23.59 -22.94
N ILE A 136 -28.41 -22.51 -23.41
CA ILE A 136 -28.03 -21.12 -23.09
C ILE A 136 -29.16 -20.47 -22.30
N THR A 137 -28.83 -19.76 -21.23
CA THR A 137 -29.75 -18.85 -20.54
C THR A 137 -29.35 -17.42 -20.88
N PRO A 138 -30.09 -16.68 -21.73
CA PRO A 138 -29.55 -15.51 -22.41
C PRO A 138 -29.56 -14.24 -21.55
N TYR A 139 -28.77 -14.19 -20.48
CA TYR A 139 -28.62 -13.00 -19.66
C TYR A 139 -27.20 -12.78 -19.14
N ALA A 140 -26.89 -11.52 -18.86
CA ALA A 140 -25.73 -11.12 -18.07
C ALA A 140 -26.16 -10.15 -16.96
N ASP A 141 -25.63 -10.40 -15.77
CA ASP A 141 -25.75 -9.50 -14.63
C ASP A 141 -24.49 -8.63 -14.53
N TYR A 142 -24.65 -7.33 -14.32
CA TYR A 142 -23.54 -6.38 -14.21
C TYR A 142 -23.42 -5.88 -12.78
N PHE A 143 -22.20 -5.92 -12.26
CA PHE A 143 -21.88 -5.56 -10.88
C PHE A 143 -20.71 -4.58 -10.83
N TYR A 144 -20.72 -3.71 -9.82
CA TYR A 144 -19.55 -2.99 -9.39
C TYR A 144 -18.66 -3.88 -8.51
N ARG A 145 -17.36 -3.59 -8.45
CA ARG A 145 -16.40 -4.44 -7.73
C ARG A 145 -16.62 -4.41 -6.25
N TRP A 146 -17.00 -3.26 -5.73
CA TRP A 146 -17.24 -3.07 -4.31
C TRP A 146 -18.32 -4.02 -3.78
N GLN A 147 -19.22 -4.50 -4.64
CA GLN A 147 -20.24 -5.48 -4.27
C GLN A 147 -19.63 -6.83 -3.87
N GLY A 148 -18.42 -7.16 -4.36
CA GLY A 148 -17.66 -8.31 -3.88
C GLY A 148 -17.19 -8.15 -2.43
N TYR A 149 -16.74 -6.96 -2.03
CA TYR A 149 -16.41 -6.67 -0.62
C TYR A 149 -17.66 -6.67 0.26
N ALA A 150 -18.77 -6.12 -0.24
CA ALA A 150 -20.05 -6.17 0.45
C ALA A 150 -20.49 -7.61 0.70
N LEU A 151 -20.38 -8.48 -0.31
CA LEU A 151 -20.66 -9.90 -0.18
C LEU A 151 -19.72 -10.59 0.83
N VAL A 152 -18.43 -10.22 0.88
CA VAL A 152 -17.51 -10.73 1.91
C VAL A 152 -18.00 -10.40 3.32
N ASP A 153 -18.49 -9.18 3.56
CA ASP A 153 -19.09 -8.83 4.85
C ASP A 153 -20.40 -9.58 5.10
N VAL A 154 -21.28 -9.71 4.10
CA VAL A 154 -22.53 -10.49 4.22
C VAL A 154 -22.23 -11.94 4.60
N ILE A 155 -21.28 -12.60 3.91
CA ILE A 155 -20.86 -13.98 4.20
C ILE A 155 -20.27 -14.06 5.61
N ARG A 156 -19.41 -13.13 5.99
CA ARG A 156 -18.82 -13.08 7.34
C ARG A 156 -19.89 -13.01 8.43
N TRP A 157 -20.92 -12.21 8.21
CA TRP A 157 -22.06 -12.08 9.13
C TRP A 157 -23.00 -13.29 9.07
N ALA A 158 -23.12 -13.97 7.94
CA ALA A 158 -23.88 -15.20 7.84
C ALA A 158 -23.15 -16.41 8.48
N ASP A 159 -21.82 -16.43 8.44
CA ASP A 159 -20.93 -17.46 9.03
C ASP A 159 -20.79 -17.29 10.56
N ASN A 160 -21.92 -17.05 11.23
CA ASN A 160 -22.02 -16.74 12.65
C ASN A 160 -22.21 -17.98 13.54
N ILE A 161 -22.42 -19.17 12.96
CA ILE A 161 -22.71 -20.40 13.71
C ILE A 161 -21.49 -21.32 13.67
N GLU A 162 -20.93 -21.62 14.85
CA GLU A 162 -19.81 -22.55 14.97
C GLU A 162 -20.23 -24.00 14.71
N THR A 163 -19.28 -24.82 14.25
CA THR A 163 -19.49 -26.26 14.09
C THR A 163 -19.76 -26.90 15.45
N ILE A 164 -20.91 -27.56 15.59
CA ILE A 164 -21.27 -28.23 16.84
C ILE A 164 -20.48 -29.54 16.94
N LEU A 165 -19.57 -29.61 17.91
CA LEU A 165 -18.87 -30.85 18.24
C LEU A 165 -19.75 -31.75 19.09
N SER A 166 -19.70 -33.06 18.80
CA SER A 166 -20.34 -34.11 19.61
C SER A 166 -19.68 -34.18 20.99
N THR A 167 -20.22 -33.41 21.93
CA THR A 167 -19.76 -33.30 23.32
C THR A 167 -20.94 -33.62 24.26
N PRO A 168 -20.70 -33.97 25.55
CA PRO A 168 -21.79 -34.28 26.47
C PRO A 168 -22.88 -33.19 26.58
N ASP A 169 -22.52 -31.92 26.38
CA ASP A 169 -23.44 -30.78 26.40
C ASP A 169 -24.00 -30.39 25.02
N VAL A 170 -23.93 -31.28 24.02
CA VAL A 170 -24.32 -30.99 22.62
C VAL A 170 -25.73 -30.45 22.49
N ILE A 171 -26.68 -30.97 23.29
CA ILE A 171 -28.10 -30.53 23.26
C ILE A 171 -28.22 -29.08 23.73
N LYS A 172 -27.58 -28.70 24.84
CA LYS A 172 -27.57 -27.31 25.34
C LYS A 172 -26.91 -26.34 24.36
N LYS A 173 -25.84 -26.76 23.69
CA LYS A 173 -25.18 -25.96 22.64
C LYS A 173 -26.07 -25.78 21.43
N ALA A 174 -26.77 -26.82 20.99
CA ALA A 174 -27.73 -26.75 19.89
C ALA A 174 -28.90 -25.81 20.20
N GLU A 175 -29.46 -25.86 21.42
CA GLU A 175 -30.49 -24.92 21.89
C GLU A 175 -29.99 -23.46 21.94
N GLY A 176 -28.73 -23.25 22.34
CA GLY A 176 -28.07 -21.94 22.29
C GLY A 176 -28.02 -21.38 20.87
N ILE A 177 -27.64 -22.20 19.90
CA ILE A 177 -27.59 -21.82 18.48
C ILE A 177 -28.99 -21.56 17.94
N LEU A 178 -29.99 -22.35 18.32
CA LEU A 178 -31.36 -22.16 17.87
C LEU A 178 -31.93 -20.82 18.36
N ARG A 179 -31.58 -20.38 19.58
CA ARG A 179 -31.88 -19.03 20.09
C ARG A 179 -31.17 -17.93 19.31
N ILE A 180 -29.90 -18.14 18.95
CA ILE A 180 -29.14 -17.18 18.11
C ILE A 180 -29.79 -17.08 16.72
N ALA A 181 -30.13 -18.20 16.10
CA ALA A 181 -30.80 -18.24 14.80
C ALA A 181 -32.16 -17.52 14.86
N GLN A 182 -32.97 -17.81 15.89
CA GLN A 182 -34.23 -17.10 16.14
C GLN A 182 -34.03 -15.59 16.28
N PHE A 183 -33.07 -15.17 17.11
CA PHE A 183 -32.74 -13.76 17.31
C PHE A 183 -32.34 -13.04 16.01
N ILE A 184 -31.46 -13.66 15.21
CA ILE A 184 -31.03 -13.13 13.90
C ILE A 184 -32.22 -13.00 12.94
N THR A 185 -33.16 -13.95 12.96
CA THR A 185 -34.35 -13.93 12.09
C THR A 185 -35.50 -13.05 12.60
N SER A 186 -35.61 -12.81 13.91
CA SER A 186 -36.71 -12.04 14.51
C SER A 186 -36.44 -10.53 14.54
N GLU A 187 -35.18 -10.11 14.69
CA GLU A 187 -34.81 -8.70 14.65
C GLU A 187 -34.32 -8.34 13.25
N ARG A 188 -35.15 -7.63 12.47
CA ARG A 188 -34.81 -7.11 11.12
C ARG A 188 -33.46 -6.35 11.05
N LEU A 189 -32.95 -5.89 12.18
CA LEU A 189 -31.69 -5.16 12.31
C LEU A 189 -30.43 -6.02 12.10
N ASN A 190 -30.54 -7.37 12.19
CA ASN A 190 -29.39 -8.28 12.12
C ASN A 190 -29.44 -9.31 10.96
N ASN A 191 -30.34 -9.16 9.98
CA ASN A 191 -30.26 -9.94 8.73
C ASN A 191 -28.97 -9.56 7.99
N PRO A 192 -28.13 -10.52 7.53
CA PRO A 192 -26.95 -10.23 6.71
C PRO A 192 -27.18 -9.24 5.56
N GLU A 193 -28.37 -9.22 4.96
CA GLU A 193 -28.74 -8.27 3.89
C GLU A 193 -28.82 -6.80 4.35
N SER A 194 -29.08 -6.54 5.64
CA SER A 194 -29.19 -5.17 6.18
C SER A 194 -27.88 -4.40 6.07
N ILE A 195 -26.76 -5.11 5.97
CA ILE A 195 -25.42 -4.56 5.75
C ILE A 195 -25.33 -3.81 4.41
N LEU A 196 -26.09 -4.26 3.40
CA LEU A 196 -26.09 -3.67 2.07
C LEU A 196 -26.81 -2.32 2.03
N THR A 197 -27.76 -2.09 2.94
CA THR A 197 -28.65 -0.91 2.92
C THR A 197 -28.38 0.07 4.06
N THR A 198 -27.72 -0.36 5.13
CA THR A 198 -27.46 0.49 6.30
C THR A 198 -26.50 1.65 5.96
N PRO A 199 -26.83 2.93 6.27
CA PRO A 199 -25.99 4.09 5.94
C PRO A 199 -24.57 4.06 6.52
N ASN A 200 -24.39 3.46 7.71
CA ASN A 200 -23.09 3.32 8.35
C ASN A 200 -22.30 2.08 7.84
N ARG A 201 -22.80 1.42 6.80
CA ARG A 201 -22.23 0.21 6.17
C ARG A 201 -22.18 0.40 4.65
N TRP A 202 -22.46 -0.65 3.88
CA TRP A 202 -22.38 -0.61 2.42
C TRP A 202 -23.43 0.32 1.79
N GLY A 203 -24.53 0.62 2.49
CA GLY A 203 -25.49 1.64 2.05
C GLY A 203 -24.91 3.05 1.96
N GLY A 204 -23.95 3.42 2.81
CA GLY A 204 -23.24 4.70 2.74
C GLY A 204 -21.91 4.68 1.98
N LEU A 205 -21.39 3.48 1.67
CA LEU A 205 -20.16 3.27 0.90
C LEU A 205 -20.42 3.08 -0.60
N ALA A 206 -21.60 2.57 -0.99
CA ALA A 206 -21.89 2.18 -2.37
C ALA A 206 -21.61 3.29 -3.39
N SER A 207 -22.20 4.48 -3.21
CA SER A 207 -22.03 5.58 -4.17
C SER A 207 -20.56 6.02 -4.28
N PRO A 208 -19.84 6.33 -3.19
CA PRO A 208 -18.42 6.67 -3.29
C PRO A 208 -17.53 5.55 -3.85
N MET A 209 -17.83 4.29 -3.56
CA MET A 209 -17.11 3.16 -4.13
C MET A 209 -17.37 2.98 -5.63
N THR A 210 -18.57 3.30 -6.09
CA THR A 210 -18.86 3.37 -7.52
C THR A 210 -18.01 4.44 -8.22
N TRP A 211 -17.82 5.62 -7.63
CA TRP A 211 -16.89 6.63 -8.16
C TRP A 211 -15.48 6.07 -8.31
N LEU A 212 -15.03 5.30 -7.30
CA LEU A 212 -13.71 4.68 -7.30
C LEU A 212 -13.57 3.61 -8.38
N ASP A 213 -14.62 2.85 -8.69
CA ASP A 213 -14.61 1.88 -9.79
C ASP A 213 -14.47 2.56 -11.16
N HIS A 214 -15.13 3.71 -11.37
CA HIS A 214 -14.91 4.52 -12.58
C HIS A 214 -13.46 5.02 -12.66
N PHE A 215 -12.94 5.57 -11.55
CA PHE A 215 -11.57 6.06 -11.49
C PHE A 215 -10.53 4.97 -11.70
N ARG A 216 -10.74 3.78 -11.13
CA ARG A 216 -9.89 2.59 -11.30
C ARG A 216 -9.81 2.19 -12.77
N SER A 217 -10.95 2.10 -13.43
CA SER A 217 -11.04 1.68 -14.84
C SER A 217 -10.37 2.72 -15.73
N PHE A 218 -10.65 4.00 -15.49
CA PHE A 218 -9.99 5.12 -16.19
C PHE A 218 -8.47 5.07 -16.05
N ARG A 219 -7.96 4.90 -14.81
CA ARG A 219 -6.52 4.74 -14.55
C ARG A 219 -5.94 3.56 -15.32
N SER A 220 -6.60 2.41 -15.30
CA SER A 220 -6.13 1.20 -16.00
C SER A 220 -5.94 1.48 -17.49
N VAL A 221 -6.90 2.16 -18.10
CA VAL A 221 -6.87 2.47 -19.54
C VAL A 221 -5.75 3.43 -19.87
N CYS A 222 -5.60 4.53 -19.12
CA CYS A 222 -4.51 5.49 -19.34
C CYS A 222 -3.12 4.85 -19.22
N MET A 223 -2.92 3.98 -18.23
CA MET A 223 -1.62 3.34 -18.01
C MET A 223 -1.33 2.21 -19.01
N SER A 224 -2.35 1.67 -19.67
CA SER A 224 -2.23 0.63 -20.69
C SER A 224 -1.98 1.15 -22.11
N ASP A 225 -2.04 2.47 -22.35
CA ASP A 225 -1.88 3.03 -23.70
C ASP A 225 -0.41 3.03 -24.15
N HIS A 226 -0.04 2.00 -24.93
CA HIS A 226 1.33 1.81 -25.43
C HIS A 226 1.76 2.86 -26.48
N ARG A 227 0.86 3.72 -26.98
CA ARG A 227 1.19 4.74 -27.97
C ARG A 227 1.85 5.99 -27.36
N LYS A 228 1.67 6.19 -26.05
CA LYS A 228 2.15 7.37 -25.31
C LYS A 228 3.41 7.03 -24.50
N ASN A 229 4.29 8.00 -24.35
CA ASN A 229 5.39 7.90 -23.37
C ASN A 229 4.86 8.08 -21.94
N ASP A 230 5.70 7.85 -20.93
CA ASP A 230 5.24 7.87 -19.54
C ASP A 230 4.78 9.27 -19.09
N ASP A 231 5.46 10.35 -19.48
CA ASP A 231 5.06 11.71 -19.12
C ASP A 231 3.69 12.09 -19.72
N GLU A 232 3.45 11.71 -20.98
CA GLU A 232 2.17 11.88 -21.65
C GLU A 232 1.05 11.11 -20.96
N LYS A 233 1.29 9.83 -20.59
CA LYS A 233 0.32 9.03 -19.82
C LYS A 233 -0.01 9.70 -18.50
N HIS A 234 0.98 10.19 -17.77
CA HIS A 234 0.76 10.86 -16.48
C HIS A 234 -0.02 12.16 -16.64
N ASN A 235 0.22 12.94 -17.70
CA ASN A 235 -0.52 14.17 -17.99
C ASN A 235 -1.97 13.88 -18.37
N THR A 236 -2.21 12.92 -19.29
CA THR A 236 -3.56 12.46 -19.64
C THR A 236 -4.31 11.97 -18.40
N TYR A 237 -3.67 11.12 -17.60
CA TYR A 237 -4.25 10.60 -16.37
C TYR A 237 -4.64 11.72 -15.39
N ARG A 238 -3.76 12.69 -15.13
CA ARG A 238 -4.07 13.82 -14.24
C ARG A 238 -5.23 14.69 -14.76
N LYS A 239 -5.25 14.95 -16.07
CA LYS A 239 -6.30 15.74 -16.72
C LYS A 239 -7.66 15.03 -16.62
N GLY A 240 -7.73 13.76 -17.03
CA GLY A 240 -8.98 13.01 -17.00
C GLY A 240 -9.46 12.70 -15.59
N ALA A 241 -8.57 12.52 -14.61
CA ALA A 241 -8.94 12.36 -13.20
C ALA A 241 -9.69 13.59 -12.64
N LYS A 242 -9.29 14.80 -13.05
CA LYS A 242 -9.98 16.04 -12.68
C LYS A 242 -11.33 16.17 -13.38
N LEU A 243 -11.39 15.84 -14.67
CA LEU A 243 -12.64 15.84 -15.44
C LEU A 243 -13.64 14.82 -14.89
N LEU A 244 -13.17 13.64 -14.50
CA LEU A 244 -14.00 12.60 -13.88
C LEU A 244 -14.57 13.05 -12.53
N ALA A 245 -13.76 13.72 -11.71
CA ALA A 245 -14.24 14.30 -10.45
C ALA A 245 -15.29 15.39 -10.69
N GLN A 246 -15.08 16.25 -11.69
CA GLN A 246 -16.06 17.27 -12.08
C GLN A 246 -17.37 16.64 -12.55
N TYR A 247 -17.30 15.58 -13.37
CA TYR A 247 -18.47 14.88 -13.89
C TYR A 247 -19.34 14.28 -12.78
N PHE A 248 -18.72 13.73 -11.74
CA PHE A 248 -19.43 13.19 -10.56
C PHE A 248 -19.65 14.23 -9.44
N GLU A 249 -19.34 15.50 -9.68
CA GLU A 249 -19.46 16.60 -8.69
C GLU A 249 -18.67 16.34 -7.39
N ILE A 250 -17.55 15.63 -7.49
CA ILE A 250 -16.69 15.26 -6.36
C ILE A 250 -15.72 16.40 -6.07
N THR A 251 -15.81 16.97 -4.86
CA THR A 251 -14.83 17.93 -4.34
C THR A 251 -13.71 17.22 -3.58
N PRO A 252 -12.52 17.84 -3.44
CA PRO A 252 -11.45 17.29 -2.60
C PRO A 252 -11.90 16.99 -1.17
N GLU A 253 -12.77 17.83 -0.60
CA GLU A 253 -13.31 17.67 0.76
C GLU A 253 -14.23 16.46 0.86
N SER A 254 -15.12 16.27 -0.12
CA SER A 254 -16.01 15.11 -0.17
C SER A 254 -15.24 13.79 -0.33
N LEU A 255 -14.17 13.79 -1.13
CA LEU A 255 -13.31 12.64 -1.31
C LEU A 255 -12.48 12.35 -0.04
N ALA A 256 -11.92 13.39 0.60
CA ALA A 256 -11.21 13.26 1.86
C ALA A 256 -12.10 12.72 3.00
N ASP A 257 -13.35 13.20 3.10
CA ASP A 257 -14.35 12.71 4.04
C ASP A 257 -14.66 11.23 3.79
N PHE A 258 -14.92 10.84 2.53
CA PHE A 258 -15.14 9.45 2.16
C PHE A 258 -13.96 8.55 2.59
N ILE A 259 -12.73 8.96 2.28
CA ILE A 259 -11.56 8.14 2.61
C ILE A 259 -11.42 8.01 4.12
N LYS A 260 -11.43 9.13 4.85
CA LYS A 260 -11.17 9.14 6.29
C LYS A 260 -12.30 8.54 7.10
N ASN A 261 -13.53 8.95 6.84
CA ASN A 261 -14.69 8.65 7.69
C ASN A 261 -15.50 7.44 7.22
N LYS A 262 -15.19 6.86 6.05
CA LYS A 262 -15.85 5.64 5.56
C LYS A 262 -14.85 4.53 5.23
N LEU A 263 -13.90 4.75 4.32
CA LEU A 263 -12.95 3.69 3.94
C LEU A 263 -12.02 3.28 5.08
N LEU A 264 -11.41 4.24 5.78
CA LEU A 264 -10.50 3.94 6.88
C LEU A 264 -11.24 3.40 8.12
N VAL A 265 -12.54 3.68 8.25
CA VAL A 265 -13.41 3.05 9.25
C VAL A 265 -13.64 1.57 8.92
N LEU A 266 -13.99 1.26 7.68
CA LEU A 266 -14.11 -0.13 7.21
C LEU A 266 -12.78 -0.89 7.38
N ALA A 267 -11.66 -0.25 7.01
CA ALA A 267 -10.33 -0.80 7.20
C ALA A 267 -10.02 -1.11 8.66
N GLN A 268 -10.34 -0.20 9.60
CA GLN A 268 -10.12 -0.42 11.03
C GLN A 268 -10.86 -1.64 11.55
N GLU A 269 -12.09 -1.86 11.09
CA GLU A 269 -12.87 -3.04 11.44
C GLU A 269 -12.22 -4.31 10.91
N TRP A 270 -11.84 -4.33 9.63
CA TRP A 270 -11.20 -5.49 9.01
C TRP A 270 -9.84 -5.81 9.64
N ILE A 271 -9.02 -4.80 9.95
CA ILE A 271 -7.75 -4.97 10.67
C ILE A 271 -7.98 -5.64 12.02
N ARG A 272 -8.90 -5.10 12.85
CA ARG A 272 -9.23 -5.67 14.17
C ARG A 272 -9.70 -7.12 14.07
N LEU A 273 -10.51 -7.45 13.05
CA LEU A 273 -10.98 -8.81 12.82
C LEU A 273 -9.85 -9.75 12.40
N ASN A 274 -8.94 -9.26 11.56
CA ASN A 274 -7.81 -10.03 11.07
C ASN A 274 -6.80 -10.36 12.17
N GLU A 275 -6.60 -9.45 13.13
CA GLU A 275 -5.72 -9.61 14.29
C GLU A 275 -6.23 -10.65 15.31
N LYS A 276 -7.54 -10.78 15.49
CA LYS A 276 -8.14 -11.67 16.51
C LYS A 276 -8.03 -13.18 16.20
N PHE A 277 -7.44 -13.57 15.07
CA PHE A 277 -7.33 -14.96 14.60
C PHE A 277 -8.66 -15.75 14.62
N GLU A 278 -9.80 -15.06 14.51
CA GLU A 278 -11.12 -15.70 14.47
C GLU A 278 -11.28 -16.49 13.16
N LYS A 279 -12.01 -17.62 13.20
CA LYS A 279 -12.33 -18.42 11.98
C LYS A 279 -12.95 -17.56 10.88
N ARG A 280 -13.72 -16.53 11.26
CA ARG A 280 -14.37 -15.55 10.38
C ARG A 280 -13.41 -14.59 9.69
N SER A 281 -12.20 -14.42 10.22
CA SER A 281 -11.17 -13.57 9.62
C SER A 281 -10.68 -14.07 8.26
N VAL A 282 -10.95 -15.34 7.91
CA VAL A 282 -10.52 -15.93 6.63
C VAL A 282 -11.11 -15.15 5.45
N TRP A 283 -12.37 -14.72 5.54
CA TRP A 283 -13.05 -13.98 4.47
C TRP A 283 -12.43 -12.60 4.26
N THR A 284 -12.24 -11.83 5.34
CA THR A 284 -11.66 -10.47 5.28
C THR A 284 -10.17 -10.49 4.99
N LYS A 285 -9.40 -11.48 5.47
CA LYS A 285 -7.95 -11.61 5.21
C LYS A 285 -7.63 -11.74 3.72
N ARG A 286 -8.43 -12.52 2.97
CA ARG A 286 -8.22 -12.70 1.53
C ARG A 286 -8.62 -11.48 0.71
N ALA A 287 -9.69 -10.80 1.12
CA ALA A 287 -10.15 -9.57 0.47
C ALA A 287 -9.31 -8.33 0.81
N TRP A 288 -8.62 -8.33 1.95
CA TRP A 288 -7.90 -7.19 2.48
C TRP A 288 -6.88 -6.54 1.52
N PRO A 289 -5.99 -7.28 0.83
CA PRO A 289 -5.03 -6.67 -0.10
C PRO A 289 -5.71 -5.86 -1.22
N TYR A 290 -6.89 -6.27 -1.65
CA TYR A 290 -7.63 -5.55 -2.68
C TYR A 290 -8.29 -4.28 -2.15
N LEU A 291 -8.81 -4.31 -0.92
CA LEU A 291 -9.30 -3.10 -0.25
C LEU A 291 -8.17 -2.08 -0.03
N GLN A 292 -6.94 -2.54 0.27
CA GLN A 292 -5.76 -1.67 0.35
C GLN A 292 -5.47 -0.98 -1.00
N ILE A 293 -5.58 -1.70 -2.12
CA ILE A 293 -5.45 -1.11 -3.46
C ILE A 293 -6.50 -0.01 -3.67
N ASP A 294 -7.75 -0.22 -3.23
CA ASP A 294 -8.79 0.81 -3.32
C ASP A 294 -8.49 2.04 -2.46
N ILE A 295 -8.02 1.85 -1.23
CA ILE A 295 -7.60 2.97 -0.37
C ILE A 295 -6.46 3.75 -1.03
N GLN A 296 -5.47 3.06 -1.60
CA GLN A 296 -4.36 3.69 -2.31
C GLN A 296 -4.84 4.46 -3.55
N LEU A 297 -5.79 3.91 -4.32
CA LEU A 297 -6.37 4.58 -5.48
C LEU A 297 -7.12 5.85 -5.07
N ALA A 298 -7.93 5.78 -4.01
CA ALA A 298 -8.69 6.93 -3.52
C ALA A 298 -7.75 8.05 -3.04
N ILE A 299 -6.69 7.71 -2.29
CA ILE A 299 -5.67 8.69 -1.90
C ILE A 299 -4.95 9.28 -3.11
N SER A 300 -4.57 8.45 -4.08
CA SER A 300 -3.92 8.92 -5.30
C SER A 300 -4.81 9.91 -6.07
N TRP A 301 -6.11 9.66 -6.11
CA TRP A 301 -7.07 10.60 -6.70
C TRP A 301 -7.11 11.92 -5.91
N LEU A 302 -7.18 11.84 -4.58
CA LEU A 302 -7.18 13.02 -3.72
C LEU A 302 -5.93 13.88 -3.93
N MET A 303 -4.75 13.26 -3.99
CA MET A 303 -3.47 13.93 -4.28
C MET A 303 -3.47 14.65 -5.64
N ILE A 304 -4.15 14.10 -6.67
CA ILE A 304 -4.28 14.76 -7.98
C ILE A 304 -5.19 15.98 -7.90
N LEU A 305 -6.25 15.91 -7.09
CA LEU A 305 -7.21 17.02 -6.94
C LEU A 305 -6.64 18.17 -6.12
N THR A 306 -5.89 17.88 -5.06
CA THR A 306 -5.31 18.89 -4.14
C THR A 306 -3.91 19.33 -4.52
N ASN A 307 -3.18 18.52 -5.30
CA ASN A 307 -1.74 18.64 -5.54
C ASN A 307 -0.90 18.56 -4.25
N GLU A 308 -1.44 17.94 -3.19
CA GLU A 308 -0.77 17.72 -1.92
C GLU A 308 -0.08 16.35 -1.90
N PRO A 309 1.06 16.21 -1.20
CA PRO A 309 1.79 14.96 -1.11
C PRO A 309 1.13 13.98 -0.11
N PHE A 310 1.43 12.68 -0.26
CA PHE A 310 0.87 11.62 0.59
C PHE A 310 1.15 11.86 2.09
N GLU A 311 2.35 12.34 2.40
CA GLU A 311 2.86 12.60 3.73
C GLU A 311 2.00 13.61 4.51
N LYS A 312 1.38 14.58 3.82
CA LYS A 312 0.47 15.53 4.45
C LYS A 312 -0.73 14.80 5.07
N TYR A 313 -1.34 13.88 4.33
CA TYR A 313 -2.50 13.12 4.81
C TYR A 313 -2.12 12.16 5.94
N VAL A 314 -0.94 11.54 5.86
CA VAL A 314 -0.40 10.72 6.95
C VAL A 314 -0.27 11.53 8.24
N ALA A 315 0.21 12.77 8.15
CA ALA A 315 0.35 13.65 9.31
C ALA A 315 -1.02 14.14 9.83
N ASP A 316 -1.85 14.69 8.95
CA ASP A 316 -3.11 15.37 9.29
C ASP A 316 -4.19 14.40 9.83
N TRP A 317 -4.17 13.14 9.40
CA TRP A 317 -5.18 12.16 9.80
C TRP A 317 -4.75 11.26 10.96
N ARG A 318 -3.62 11.57 11.60
CA ARG A 318 -3.23 10.93 12.86
C ARG A 318 -4.21 11.32 13.98
N PRO A 319 -4.75 10.36 14.74
CA PRO A 319 -5.58 10.66 15.88
C PRO A 319 -4.73 11.31 16.99
N LEU A 320 -5.23 12.39 17.57
CA LEU A 320 -4.58 13.07 18.70
C LEU A 320 -4.59 12.22 19.98
N PHE A 321 -5.49 11.23 20.08
CA PHE A 321 -5.62 10.34 21.25
C PHE A 321 -5.88 8.89 20.83
N MET A 322 -5.19 7.93 21.48
CA MET A 322 -5.28 6.48 21.19
C MET A 322 -6.64 5.85 21.57
N GLY A 323 -7.36 6.42 22.55
CA GLY A 323 -8.54 5.80 23.16
C GLY A 323 -9.86 5.95 22.40
N SER A 324 -9.91 6.71 21.30
CA SER A 324 -11.15 7.06 20.58
C SER A 324 -11.07 6.79 19.08
N ARG A 325 -10.32 5.77 18.65
CA ARG A 325 -10.10 5.49 17.21
C ARG A 325 -11.34 4.87 16.57
N ASN A 326 -12.07 5.69 15.81
CA ASN A 326 -13.15 5.26 14.92
C ASN A 326 -12.64 4.82 13.54
N TRP A 327 -11.43 5.23 13.13
CA TRP A 327 -10.81 4.87 11.84
C TRP A 327 -9.35 4.46 12.01
N ALA A 328 -8.83 3.70 11.04
CA ALA A 328 -7.44 3.26 10.96
C ALA A 328 -6.57 4.42 10.47
N THR A 329 -5.36 4.54 10.99
CA THR A 329 -4.37 5.45 10.40
C THR A 329 -4.00 4.99 8.99
N LEU A 330 -3.58 5.93 8.13
CA LEU A 330 -3.15 5.59 6.77
C LEU A 330 -2.02 4.57 6.75
N ASN A 331 -1.13 4.57 7.75
CA ASN A 331 -0.02 3.61 7.84
C ASN A 331 -0.47 2.22 8.28
N GLU A 332 -1.54 2.13 9.08
CA GLU A 332 -2.15 0.83 9.42
C GLU A 332 -2.89 0.24 8.23
N ALA A 333 -3.59 1.08 7.47
CA ALA A 333 -4.32 0.65 6.28
C ALA A 333 -3.40 0.36 5.08
N LEU A 334 -2.36 1.17 4.89
CA LEU A 334 -1.34 1.06 3.86
C LEU A 334 0.04 0.99 4.53
N PRO A 335 0.51 -0.20 4.95
CA PRO A 335 1.75 -0.37 5.69
C PRO A 335 2.96 -0.26 4.76
N TYR A 336 3.17 0.93 4.20
CA TYR A 336 4.36 1.24 3.46
C TYR A 336 5.56 1.21 4.40
N GLU A 337 6.45 0.25 4.18
CA GLU A 337 7.66 0.08 4.98
C GLU A 337 8.47 1.39 5.07
N PHE A 338 8.54 2.17 3.99
CA PHE A 338 9.28 3.44 4.00
C PHE A 338 8.71 4.48 4.99
N ILE A 339 7.39 4.51 5.22
CA ILE A 339 6.76 5.43 6.16
C ILE A 339 7.00 4.97 7.59
N LYS A 340 6.84 3.67 7.83
CA LYS A 340 7.19 3.05 9.11
C LYS A 340 8.64 3.36 9.48
N HIS A 341 9.58 3.11 8.57
CA HIS A 341 11.00 3.41 8.79
C HIS A 341 11.25 4.89 9.06
N GLN A 342 10.57 5.78 8.33
CA GLN A 342 10.69 7.23 8.54
C GLN A 342 10.20 7.66 9.93
N GLU A 343 9.04 7.17 10.35
CA GLU A 343 8.45 7.49 11.66
C GLU A 343 9.28 6.98 12.81
N GLU A 344 9.71 5.72 12.72
CA GLU A 344 10.57 5.09 13.71
C GLU A 344 11.94 5.78 13.76
N PHE A 345 12.50 6.17 12.61
CA PHE A 345 13.74 6.95 12.57
C PHE A 345 13.59 8.29 13.31
N ILE A 346 12.51 9.04 13.05
CA ILE A 346 12.21 10.31 13.75
C ILE A 346 12.04 10.10 15.26
N LEU A 347 11.45 8.97 15.67
CA LEU A 347 11.20 8.66 17.07
C LEU A 347 12.48 8.25 17.82
N LEU A 348 13.28 7.36 17.23
CA LEU A 348 14.38 6.64 17.89
C LEU A 348 15.72 7.37 17.83
N VAL A 349 16.05 8.03 16.71
CA VAL A 349 17.35 8.70 16.53
C VAL A 349 17.66 9.73 17.63
N PRO A 350 16.71 10.54 18.13
CA PRO A 350 16.99 11.45 19.24
C PRO A 350 17.54 10.76 20.50
N GLU A 351 17.18 9.50 20.74
CA GLU A 351 17.68 8.70 21.87
C GLU A 351 19.16 8.33 21.69
N TYR A 352 19.55 7.91 20.49
CA TYR A 352 20.97 7.64 20.15
C TYR A 352 21.83 8.91 20.19
N LEU A 353 21.23 10.07 19.92
CA LEU A 353 21.91 11.35 19.82
C LEU A 353 21.81 12.22 21.08
N GLU A 354 21.27 11.71 22.20
CA GLU A 354 21.02 12.50 23.40
C GLU A 354 22.25 13.29 23.88
N SER A 355 23.41 12.64 23.94
CA SER A 355 24.67 13.27 24.36
C SER A 355 25.22 14.28 23.35
N PHE A 356 24.93 14.13 22.06
CA PHE A 356 25.26 15.14 21.04
C PHE A 356 24.32 16.36 21.16
N ASN A 357 23.01 16.10 21.32
CA ASN A 357 21.98 17.13 21.45
C ASN A 357 22.13 17.99 22.71
N LYS A 358 22.84 17.51 23.73
CA LYS A 358 23.18 18.28 24.96
C LYS A 358 24.29 19.31 24.77
N ILE A 359 25.17 19.10 23.78
CA ILE A 359 26.37 19.93 23.59
C ILE A 359 26.32 20.81 22.34
N CYS A 360 25.41 20.53 21.42
CA CYS A 360 25.24 21.28 20.19
C CYS A 360 24.31 22.50 20.38
N ASN A 361 24.38 23.47 19.47
CA ASN A 361 23.46 24.61 19.49
C ASN A 361 22.07 24.20 18.94
N ASP A 362 21.04 25.02 19.19
CA ASP A 362 19.68 24.73 18.71
C ASP A 362 19.60 24.58 17.18
N GLN A 363 20.48 25.27 16.44
CA GLN A 363 20.57 25.16 14.99
C GLN A 363 21.16 23.83 14.50
N THR A 364 21.85 23.05 15.33
CA THR A 364 22.47 21.76 14.96
C THR A 364 21.87 20.56 15.70
N LYS A 365 20.86 20.82 16.52
CA LYS A 365 20.15 19.81 17.30
C LYS A 365 19.24 18.95 16.44
N PHE A 366 19.21 17.66 16.76
CA PHE A 366 18.37 16.64 16.11
C PHE A 366 17.40 16.07 17.17
N ASP A 367 16.43 16.88 17.57
CA ASP A 367 15.41 16.47 18.54
C ASP A 367 14.06 16.22 17.86
N LYS A 368 13.04 15.80 18.64
CA LYS A 368 11.71 15.48 18.10
C LYS A 368 11.02 16.65 17.41
N LYS A 369 11.49 17.89 17.59
CA LYS A 369 10.93 19.09 16.92
C LYS A 369 11.64 19.39 15.60
N SER A 370 12.98 19.35 15.57
CA SER A 370 13.76 19.71 14.37
C SER A 370 13.94 18.55 13.38
N LEU A 371 13.99 17.32 13.89
CA LEU A 371 14.30 16.13 13.08
C LEU A 371 13.25 15.81 12.00
N PRO A 372 11.92 15.93 12.23
CA PRO A 372 10.93 15.62 11.21
C PRO A 372 11.17 16.37 9.90
N GLU A 373 11.32 17.69 9.95
CA GLU A 373 11.52 18.53 8.76
C GLU A 373 12.79 18.13 7.99
N ILE A 374 13.88 17.88 8.71
CA ILE A 374 15.14 17.43 8.12
C ILE A 374 14.95 16.09 7.41
N VAL A 375 14.31 15.12 8.08
CA VAL A 375 14.06 13.78 7.55
C VAL A 375 13.16 13.82 6.31
N TYR A 376 12.06 14.58 6.33
CA TYR A 376 11.17 14.74 5.17
C TYR A 376 11.91 15.34 3.98
N ARG A 377 12.70 16.38 4.21
CA ARG A 377 13.49 17.03 3.15
C ARG A 377 14.54 16.08 2.57
N LEU A 378 15.28 15.35 3.41
CA LEU A 378 16.31 14.40 2.97
C LEU A 378 15.71 13.23 2.18
N ASN A 379 14.59 12.67 2.65
CA ASN A 379 13.91 11.57 1.95
C ASN A 379 13.47 11.98 0.53
N LYS A 380 13.08 13.25 0.34
CA LYS A 380 12.66 13.78 -0.97
C LYS A 380 13.80 13.95 -1.96
N ILE A 381 14.99 14.39 -1.51
CA ILE A 381 16.09 14.79 -2.41
C ILE A 381 17.21 13.76 -2.51
N ASN A 382 17.35 12.87 -1.50
CA ASN A 382 18.45 11.93 -1.37
C ASN A 382 17.91 10.50 -1.31
N TYR A 383 17.64 9.88 -2.48
CA TYR A 383 16.99 8.57 -2.57
C TYR A 383 17.69 7.44 -1.75
N PRO A 384 19.03 7.41 -1.57
CA PRO A 384 19.68 6.44 -0.68
C PRO A 384 19.27 6.58 0.81
N PHE A 385 18.74 7.72 1.21
CA PHE A 385 18.35 7.99 2.60
C PHE A 385 17.19 7.11 3.06
N THR A 386 16.30 6.69 2.15
CA THR A 386 15.23 5.72 2.47
C THR A 386 15.82 4.37 2.90
N GLY A 387 16.83 3.88 2.16
CA GLY A 387 17.54 2.65 2.51
C GLY A 387 18.34 2.80 3.81
N PHE A 388 18.90 3.99 4.07
CA PHE A 388 19.57 4.30 5.33
C PHE A 388 18.62 4.21 6.54
N MET A 389 17.42 4.79 6.45
CA MET A 389 16.40 4.71 7.50
C MET A 389 15.93 3.28 7.74
N ALA A 390 15.72 2.51 6.66
CA ALA A 390 15.35 1.10 6.74
C ALA A 390 16.43 0.28 7.45
N ALA A 391 17.69 0.39 7.03
CA ALA A 391 18.80 -0.32 7.67
C ALA A 391 18.98 0.04 9.15
N PHE A 392 18.74 1.31 9.52
CA PHE A 392 18.77 1.74 10.91
C PHE A 392 17.66 1.09 11.74
N TYR A 393 16.42 1.10 11.24
CA TYR A 393 15.28 0.52 11.92
C TYR A 393 15.46 -0.99 12.13
N GLU A 394 15.82 -1.72 11.08
CA GLU A 394 16.07 -3.16 11.16
C GLU A 394 17.22 -3.49 12.12
N LEU A 395 18.31 -2.71 12.08
CA LEU A 395 19.41 -2.86 13.04
C LEU A 395 18.92 -2.63 14.49
N HIS A 396 18.10 -1.61 14.73
CA HIS A 396 17.54 -1.32 16.05
C HIS A 396 16.69 -2.48 16.58
N GLU A 397 15.76 -3.00 15.77
CA GLU A 397 14.88 -4.11 16.14
C GLU A 397 15.68 -5.37 16.49
N HIS A 398 16.66 -5.74 15.66
CA HIS A 398 17.49 -6.92 15.88
C HIS A 398 18.45 -6.76 17.07
N LEU A 399 18.93 -5.53 17.35
CA LEU A 399 19.70 -5.25 18.56
C LEU A 399 18.83 -5.31 19.83
N ARG A 400 17.55 -4.89 19.78
CA ARG A 400 16.60 -4.97 20.91
C ARG A 400 15.97 -6.34 21.11
N TYR A 401 16.01 -7.21 20.12
CA TYR A 401 15.36 -8.53 20.14
C TYR A 401 15.81 -9.40 21.33
N LYS A 402 15.05 -9.35 22.43
CA LYS A 402 15.19 -10.26 23.56
C LYS A 402 14.42 -11.54 23.27
N ASN A 403 15.02 -12.48 22.55
CA ASN A 403 14.47 -13.84 22.53
C ASN A 403 14.83 -14.58 23.83
N PHE A 404 14.02 -14.27 24.84
CA PHE A 404 13.60 -15.21 25.86
C PHE A 404 12.31 -15.92 25.40
N ASP A 405 12.23 -16.36 24.14
CA ASP A 405 11.22 -17.35 23.76
C ASP A 405 11.81 -18.75 23.97
N LYS A 406 11.33 -19.37 25.05
CA LYS A 406 11.38 -20.81 25.27
C LYS A 406 10.90 -21.49 23.98
N TYR A 407 11.62 -22.50 23.53
CA TYR A 407 11.29 -23.41 22.43
C TYR A 407 11.71 -22.99 21.01
N GLY A 408 13.02 -23.06 20.73
CA GLY A 408 13.51 -23.40 19.39
C GLY A 408 14.69 -22.59 18.92
N LEU A 409 15.84 -23.25 18.75
CA LEU A 409 16.92 -22.76 17.91
C LEU A 409 16.38 -22.54 16.49
N ASP A 410 16.22 -21.29 16.05
CA ASP A 410 16.01 -20.99 14.63
C ASP A 410 17.37 -20.75 13.98
N PHE A 411 17.80 -21.67 13.11
CA PHE A 411 19.04 -21.54 12.34
C PHE A 411 18.99 -20.45 11.25
N ARG A 412 17.88 -19.69 11.16
CA ARG A 412 17.66 -18.59 10.22
C ARG A 412 17.75 -17.20 10.85
N GLU A 413 18.31 -17.06 12.06
CA GLU A 413 18.50 -15.74 12.69
C GLU A 413 19.31 -14.81 11.77
N VAL A 414 18.64 -13.75 11.28
CA VAL A 414 19.26 -12.69 10.49
C VAL A 414 20.28 -11.98 11.38
N ARG A 415 21.52 -11.85 10.91
CA ARG A 415 22.61 -11.32 11.73
C ARG A 415 22.45 -9.80 11.81
N PRO A 416 22.40 -9.18 13.01
CA PRO A 416 22.36 -7.73 13.14
C PRO A 416 23.47 -7.00 12.36
N LEU A 417 24.61 -7.68 12.16
CA LEU A 417 25.76 -7.21 11.40
C LEU A 417 25.45 -6.97 9.92
N ASP A 418 24.48 -7.68 9.32
CA ASP A 418 24.09 -7.49 7.93
C ASP A 418 23.41 -6.13 7.76
N TYR A 419 22.49 -5.78 8.67
CA TYR A 419 21.87 -4.45 8.70
C TYR A 419 22.84 -3.34 9.06
N TYR A 420 23.85 -3.65 9.88
CA TYR A 420 24.94 -2.73 10.15
C TYR A 420 25.77 -2.44 8.87
N ALA A 421 26.14 -3.49 8.14
CA ALA A 421 26.83 -3.35 6.85
C ALA A 421 26.00 -2.51 5.87
N LEU A 422 24.70 -2.78 5.76
CA LEU A 422 23.78 -2.00 4.95
C LEU A 422 23.71 -0.54 5.40
N LEU A 423 23.65 -0.27 6.70
CA LEU A 423 23.65 1.09 7.25
C LEU A 423 24.90 1.88 6.81
N ALA A 424 26.09 1.25 6.87
CA ALA A 424 27.34 1.86 6.44
C ALA A 424 27.42 2.08 4.92
N ILE A 425 26.90 1.14 4.12
CA ILE A 425 26.83 1.26 2.65
C ILE A 425 25.87 2.39 2.26
N HIS A 426 24.68 2.44 2.86
CA HIS A 426 23.71 3.49 2.58
C HIS A 426 24.20 4.86 3.04
N ALA A 427 24.97 4.93 4.14
CA ALA A 427 25.63 6.16 4.58
C ALA A 427 26.56 6.72 3.48
N GLU A 428 27.41 5.87 2.90
CA GLU A 428 28.27 6.26 1.77
C GLU A 428 27.46 6.73 0.56
N GLY A 429 26.42 5.97 0.19
CA GLY A 429 25.52 6.34 -0.91
C GLY A 429 24.85 7.71 -0.70
N CYS A 430 24.42 8.01 0.53
CA CYS A 430 23.81 9.29 0.85
C CYS A 430 24.78 10.47 0.66
N LEU A 431 26.02 10.33 1.12
CA LEU A 431 27.04 11.37 1.00
C LEU A 431 27.48 11.55 -0.46
N ARG A 432 27.66 10.46 -1.21
CA ARG A 432 27.96 10.51 -2.64
C ARG A 432 26.86 11.25 -3.41
N ARG A 433 25.58 10.94 -3.13
CA ARG A 433 24.44 11.62 -3.77
C ARG A 433 24.39 13.11 -3.43
N LYS A 434 24.71 13.51 -2.19
CA LYS A 434 24.78 14.93 -1.82
C LYS A 434 25.87 15.67 -2.61
N LEU A 435 27.03 15.06 -2.83
CA LEU A 435 28.09 15.65 -3.66
C LEU A 435 27.66 15.82 -5.12
N ASP A 436 27.00 14.80 -5.66
CA ASP A 436 26.45 14.80 -7.01
C ASP A 436 25.41 15.93 -7.18
N LEU A 437 24.47 16.07 -6.25
CA LEU A 437 23.49 17.16 -6.23
C LEU A 437 24.12 18.56 -6.15
N LEU A 438 25.30 18.67 -5.53
CA LEU A 438 26.06 19.92 -5.44
C LEU A 438 27.00 20.15 -6.63
N GLY A 439 27.09 19.22 -7.58
CA GLY A 439 28.05 19.28 -8.69
C GLY A 439 29.52 19.14 -8.25
N LEU A 440 29.76 18.60 -7.06
CA LEU A 440 31.10 18.45 -6.48
C LEU A 440 31.73 17.07 -6.73
N LEU A 441 30.94 16.10 -7.18
CA LEU A 441 31.40 14.73 -7.40
C LEU A 441 32.38 14.64 -8.59
N ASP A 442 32.09 15.34 -9.69
CA ASP A 442 32.92 15.34 -10.91
C ASP A 442 34.32 15.95 -10.68
N GLY A 443 34.46 16.78 -9.64
CA GLY A 443 35.75 17.32 -9.20
C GLY A 443 36.65 16.28 -8.52
N ILE A 444 36.17 15.06 -8.28
CA ILE A 444 36.92 13.97 -7.66
C ILE A 444 37.26 12.93 -8.72
N LYS A 445 38.56 12.73 -8.95
CA LYS A 445 39.04 11.61 -9.80
C LYS A 445 38.41 10.30 -9.34
N GLU A 446 37.94 9.49 -10.27
CA GLU A 446 37.21 8.25 -10.01
C GLU A 446 37.96 7.32 -9.05
N GLU A 447 39.26 7.13 -9.26
CA GLU A 447 40.18 6.37 -8.40
C GLU A 447 40.31 6.87 -6.95
N LYS A 448 39.83 8.09 -6.65
CA LYS A 448 39.89 8.74 -5.32
C LYS A 448 38.51 8.93 -4.70
N GLN A 449 37.45 8.43 -5.34
CA GLN A 449 36.09 8.46 -4.83
C GLN A 449 35.95 7.47 -3.66
N THR A 450 36.22 7.97 -2.46
CA THR A 450 36.18 7.22 -1.21
C THR A 450 35.30 7.94 -0.20
N LEU A 451 34.67 7.19 0.72
CA LEU A 451 33.87 7.77 1.81
C LEU A 451 34.64 8.84 2.59
N PHE A 452 35.93 8.60 2.85
CA PHE A 452 36.81 9.56 3.50
C PHE A 452 36.85 10.90 2.74
N LYS A 453 37.03 10.84 1.41
CA LYS A 453 37.07 12.04 0.56
C LYS A 453 35.71 12.72 0.49
N TYR A 454 34.62 11.95 0.48
CA TYR A 454 33.28 12.51 0.47
C TYR A 454 32.99 13.34 1.72
N ILE A 455 33.31 12.79 2.89
CA ILE A 455 33.19 13.47 4.19
C ILE A 455 34.01 14.76 4.20
N GLN A 456 35.27 14.71 3.72
CA GLN A 456 36.15 15.88 3.71
C GLN A 456 35.57 17.04 2.88
N ILE A 457 35.02 16.76 1.70
CA ILE A 457 34.48 17.79 0.79
C ILE A 457 33.16 18.34 1.35
N LEU A 458 32.26 17.46 1.80
CA LEU A 458 30.99 17.89 2.38
C LEU A 458 31.20 18.68 3.67
N ALA A 459 32.14 18.30 4.53
CA ALA A 459 32.46 19.04 5.75
C ALA A 459 32.90 20.47 5.44
N LYS A 460 33.74 20.66 4.41
CA LYS A 460 34.13 22.00 3.94
C LYS A 460 32.94 22.80 3.40
N ASN A 461 32.09 22.15 2.61
CA ASN A 461 30.90 22.79 2.04
C ASN A 461 29.91 23.23 3.13
N GLN A 462 29.77 22.44 4.20
CA GLN A 462 28.95 22.74 5.39
C GLN A 462 29.63 23.69 6.38
N GLN A 463 30.78 24.28 6.02
CA GLN A 463 31.53 25.22 6.85
C GLN A 463 31.93 24.64 8.22
N ILE A 464 32.18 23.33 8.29
CA ILE A 464 32.74 22.70 9.48
C ILE A 464 34.15 23.24 9.71
N SER A 465 34.50 23.50 10.98
CA SER A 465 35.79 24.03 11.41
C SER A 465 36.99 23.31 10.75
N GLU A 466 37.92 24.08 10.18
CA GLU A 466 39.16 23.55 9.59
C GLU A 466 39.99 22.75 10.62
N LYS A 467 39.82 23.01 11.93
CA LYS A 467 40.45 22.20 12.97
C LYS A 467 39.90 20.76 12.97
N VAL A 468 38.57 20.59 12.90
CA VAL A 468 37.92 19.26 12.81
C VAL A 468 38.40 18.52 11.57
N ILE A 469 38.41 19.20 10.42
CA ILE A 469 38.86 18.63 9.16
C ILE A 469 40.35 18.25 9.25
N GLY A 470 41.18 19.08 9.88
CA GLY A 470 42.59 18.82 10.13
C GLY A 470 42.81 17.57 10.99
N TYR A 471 42.12 17.44 12.11
CA TYR A 471 42.19 16.24 12.96
C TYR A 471 41.67 14.99 12.25
N PHE A 472 40.56 15.09 11.51
CA PHE A 472 40.04 13.99 10.70
C PHE A 472 41.07 13.51 9.65
N ASN A 473 41.71 14.45 8.94
CA ASN A 473 42.78 14.16 7.97
C ASN A 473 44.01 13.52 8.62
N GLY A 474 44.45 14.04 9.75
CA GLY A 474 45.62 13.55 10.47
C GLY A 474 45.43 12.16 11.11
N ASN A 475 44.19 11.69 11.25
CA ASN A 475 43.86 10.42 11.92
C ASN A 475 43.22 9.38 10.97
N ASN A 476 43.38 9.53 9.65
CA ASN A 476 42.86 8.58 8.67
C ASN A 476 43.34 7.13 8.92
N ASP A 477 44.56 6.97 9.43
CA ASP A 477 45.14 5.65 9.70
C ASP A 477 44.34 4.85 10.76
N LEU A 478 43.59 5.51 11.65
CA LEU A 478 42.70 4.84 12.62
C LEU A 478 41.52 4.12 11.96
N THR A 479 41.22 4.46 10.70
CA THR A 479 40.13 3.85 9.93
C THR A 479 40.62 2.70 9.05
N LYS A 480 41.94 2.49 8.97
CA LYS A 480 42.55 1.43 8.17
C LYS A 480 42.69 0.16 9.01
N LEU A 481 42.14 -0.93 8.49
CA LEU A 481 42.12 -2.22 9.17
C LEU A 481 43.24 -3.08 8.61
N TYR A 482 44.37 -3.10 9.30
CA TYR A 482 45.48 -4.01 9.01
C TYR A 482 45.33 -5.29 9.84
N THR A 483 45.85 -6.42 9.37
CA THR A 483 45.70 -7.80 9.88
C THR A 483 46.01 -8.04 11.37
N ASN A 484 46.51 -7.04 12.11
CA ASN A 484 46.71 -7.14 13.56
C ASN A 484 45.42 -6.78 14.30
N ARG A 485 45.02 -7.65 15.24
CA ARG A 485 43.83 -7.53 16.11
C ARG A 485 43.94 -6.36 17.10
N ILE A 486 44.04 -5.15 16.59
CA ILE A 486 43.96 -3.91 17.36
C ILE A 486 42.47 -3.55 17.50
N ASP A 487 42.09 -2.87 18.57
CA ASP A 487 40.75 -2.32 18.80
C ASP A 487 40.64 -0.90 18.21
N PRO A 488 40.27 -0.74 16.91
CA PRO A 488 40.22 0.56 16.27
C PRO A 488 39.09 1.44 16.84
N ILE A 489 38.01 0.83 17.33
CA ILE A 489 36.89 1.57 17.92
C ILE A 489 37.34 2.23 19.22
N GLY A 490 38.01 1.47 20.09
CA GLY A 490 38.60 1.99 21.33
C GLY A 490 39.67 3.07 21.09
N GLN A 491 40.45 2.96 20.02
CA GLN A 491 41.41 4.00 19.63
C GLN A 491 40.72 5.32 19.24
N ILE A 492 39.63 5.25 18.48
CA ILE A 492 38.85 6.46 18.14
C ILE A 492 38.15 7.03 19.39
N GLN A 493 37.59 6.17 20.25
CA GLN A 493 36.96 6.59 21.51
C GLN A 493 37.93 7.30 22.45
N SER A 494 39.18 6.84 22.52
CA SER A 494 40.23 7.38 23.39
C SER A 494 41.05 8.51 22.76
N LEU A 495 40.71 8.95 21.55
CA LEU A 495 41.41 10.02 20.83
C LEU A 495 41.48 11.29 21.71
N LYS A 496 42.69 11.82 21.94
CA LYS A 496 42.88 13.08 22.65
C LYS A 496 43.03 14.21 21.65
N THR A 497 42.18 15.24 21.77
CA THR A 497 42.23 16.42 20.90
C THR A 497 42.13 17.70 21.71
N ASN A 498 42.75 18.78 21.25
CA ASN A 498 42.59 20.12 21.83
C ASN A 498 41.36 20.87 21.25
N LEU A 499 40.33 20.13 20.84
CA LEU A 499 39.10 20.65 20.23
C LEU A 499 38.05 20.93 21.31
N SER A 500 37.05 21.76 20.98
CA SER A 500 35.83 21.82 21.80
C SER A 500 35.13 20.46 21.84
N GLN A 501 34.29 20.23 22.86
CA GLN A 501 33.58 18.94 23.00
C GLN A 501 32.74 18.60 21.76
N PHE A 502 32.11 19.61 21.14
CA PHE A 502 31.35 19.46 19.91
C PHE A 502 32.24 19.06 18.71
N GLU A 503 33.32 19.79 18.46
CA GLU A 503 34.28 19.51 17.40
C GLU A 503 34.97 18.15 17.57
N HIS A 504 35.27 17.78 18.82
CA HIS A 504 35.81 16.47 19.18
C HIS A 504 34.86 15.34 18.78
N MET A 505 33.58 15.46 19.12
CA MET A 505 32.56 14.48 18.75
C MET A 505 32.36 14.38 17.24
N LEU A 506 32.41 15.49 16.50
CA LEU A 506 32.34 15.46 15.04
C LEU A 506 33.53 14.69 14.43
N THR A 507 34.74 14.93 14.94
CA THR A 507 35.95 14.22 14.50
C THR A 507 35.79 12.71 14.72
N GLN A 508 35.34 12.29 15.91
CA GLN A 508 35.08 10.90 16.22
C GLN A 508 33.99 10.30 15.32
N ALA A 509 32.89 11.03 15.10
CA ALA A 509 31.80 10.59 14.26
C ALA A 509 32.24 10.31 12.82
N PHE A 510 33.01 11.23 12.23
CA PHE A 510 33.55 11.09 10.87
C PHE A 510 34.47 9.86 10.75
N LEU A 511 35.37 9.66 11.73
CA LEU A 511 36.25 8.49 11.76
C LEU A 511 35.45 7.18 11.93
N CYS A 512 34.43 7.16 12.79
CA CYS A 512 33.56 5.99 12.98
C CYS A 512 32.80 5.61 11.72
N CYS A 513 32.29 6.60 10.97
CA CYS A 513 31.57 6.36 9.72
C CYS A 513 32.47 5.68 8.68
N VAL A 514 33.71 6.16 8.52
CA VAL A 514 34.70 5.55 7.62
C VAL A 514 35.13 4.17 8.11
N LEU A 515 35.44 4.03 9.41
CA LEU A 515 35.84 2.76 10.01
C LEU A 515 34.77 1.69 9.82
N ALA A 516 33.49 2.02 10.06
CA ALA A 516 32.38 1.09 9.87
C ALA A 516 32.34 0.59 8.42
N ARG A 517 32.43 1.49 7.44
CA ARG A 517 32.40 1.10 6.03
C ARG A 517 33.57 0.21 5.63
N ASN A 518 34.79 0.55 6.07
CA ASN A 518 35.99 -0.24 5.81
C ASN A 518 35.92 -1.62 6.48
N TYR A 519 35.37 -1.68 7.70
CA TYR A 519 35.17 -2.92 8.43
C TYR A 519 34.29 -3.90 7.67
N PHE A 520 33.08 -3.49 7.31
CA PHE A 520 32.13 -4.36 6.62
C PHE A 520 32.52 -4.67 5.17
N ALA A 521 33.53 -4.00 4.60
CA ALA A 521 34.06 -4.34 3.28
C ALA A 521 34.99 -5.56 3.31
N HIS A 522 35.74 -5.78 4.38
CA HIS A 522 36.91 -6.67 4.34
C HIS A 522 37.18 -7.49 5.62
N HIS A 523 36.38 -7.36 6.69
CA HIS A 523 36.72 -7.91 8.01
C HIS A 523 35.53 -8.48 8.79
N ASP A 524 35.81 -9.44 9.67
CA ASP A 524 34.84 -10.12 10.55
C ASP A 524 35.28 -10.19 12.03
N PHE A 525 36.48 -9.69 12.35
CA PHE A 525 37.12 -9.91 13.66
C PHE A 525 36.54 -9.07 14.81
N LEU A 526 35.73 -8.04 14.53
CA LEU A 526 35.02 -7.23 15.54
C LEU A 526 33.55 -7.62 15.69
N ASN A 527 33.10 -8.71 15.05
CA ASN A 527 31.68 -9.10 15.01
C ASN A 527 31.05 -9.22 16.40
N ASN A 528 31.79 -9.79 17.37
CA ASN A 528 31.33 -9.90 18.76
C ASN A 528 31.24 -8.56 19.48
N GLU A 529 32.10 -7.59 19.14
CA GLU A 529 32.07 -6.25 19.72
C GLU A 529 30.96 -5.37 19.09
N LEU A 530 30.51 -5.69 17.88
CA LEU A 530 29.48 -4.92 17.18
C LEU A 530 28.05 -5.36 17.51
N ILE A 531 27.89 -6.42 18.31
CA ILE A 531 26.61 -6.92 18.81
C ILE A 531 26.44 -6.48 20.27
N ARG A 532 25.48 -5.60 20.54
CA ARG A 532 25.03 -5.21 21.90
C ARG A 532 26.14 -4.73 22.86
N SER A 533 27.07 -3.92 22.39
CA SER A 533 28.12 -3.30 23.21
C SER A 533 28.08 -1.77 23.16
N GLU A 534 28.78 -1.11 24.10
CA GLU A 534 28.99 0.34 24.06
C GLU A 534 29.74 0.80 22.79
N LYS A 535 30.65 -0.04 22.26
CA LYS A 535 31.38 0.22 21.01
C LYS A 535 30.43 0.23 19.81
N SER A 536 29.48 -0.70 19.77
CA SER A 536 28.41 -0.72 18.76
C SER A 536 27.58 0.56 18.82
N GLY A 537 27.14 0.96 20.02
CA GLY A 537 26.40 2.22 20.22
C GLY A 537 27.19 3.46 19.77
N PHE A 538 28.49 3.52 20.09
CA PHE A 538 29.39 4.59 19.68
C PHE A 538 29.54 4.69 18.15
N LEU A 539 29.73 3.55 17.49
CA LEU A 539 29.91 3.50 16.04
C LEU A 539 28.59 3.84 15.29
N ILE A 540 27.43 3.37 15.76
CA ILE A 540 26.11 3.72 15.20
C ILE A 540 25.89 5.23 15.34
N LYS A 541 26.13 5.77 16.53
CA LYS A 541 26.04 7.22 16.79
C LYS A 541 26.96 8.02 15.85
N GLY A 542 28.18 7.54 15.61
CA GLY A 542 29.11 8.18 14.68
C GLY A 542 28.59 8.25 13.25
N ILE A 543 27.98 7.16 12.76
CA ILE A 543 27.33 7.12 11.45
C ILE A 543 26.16 8.12 11.39
N LEU A 544 25.25 8.07 12.37
CA LEU A 544 24.08 8.95 12.44
C LEU A 544 24.47 10.44 12.44
N ILE A 545 25.43 10.82 13.29
CA ILE A 545 25.93 12.21 13.37
C ILE A 545 26.54 12.64 12.04
N THR A 546 27.39 11.80 11.45
CA THR A 546 28.04 12.11 10.17
C THR A 546 27.02 12.39 9.07
N ILE A 547 26.01 11.53 8.95
CA ILE A 547 24.96 11.65 7.95
C ILE A 547 24.10 12.89 8.19
N LEU A 548 23.56 13.06 9.40
CA LEU A 548 22.65 14.17 9.67
C LEU A 548 23.33 15.53 9.61
N VAL A 549 24.60 15.64 10.03
CA VAL A 549 25.36 16.91 9.97
C VAL A 549 25.72 17.26 8.53
N LEU A 550 26.19 16.30 7.72
CA LEU A 550 26.70 16.61 6.37
C LEU A 550 25.60 16.72 5.32
N LEU A 551 24.45 16.09 5.54
CA LEU A 551 23.32 16.16 4.61
C LEU A 551 22.38 17.33 4.86
N LYS A 552 22.43 17.93 6.06
CA LYS A 552 21.66 19.11 6.42
C LYS A 552 21.81 20.23 5.39
#